data_AF-A0A4Q3X912-F1
#
_entry.id   AF-A0A4Q3X912-F1
#
_cell.length_a   1.000
_cell.length_b   1.000
_cell.length_c   1.000
_cell.angle_alpha   90.00
_cell.angle_beta   90.00
_cell.angle_gamma   90.00
#
_symmetry.space_group_name_H-M   'P 1'
#
loop_
_entity.id
_entity.type
_entity.pdbx_description
1 polymer ?
#
loop_
_entity_poly.entity_id
_entity_poly.type
_entity_poly.pdbx_seq_one_letter_code
_entity_poly.pdbx_strand_id
1 'polypeptide(L)'
;MRIKPGTLLLTTTAALALPSLLGCRAHTNLVWAQSASARADLSAYKTKNGVAITQMGSLLRASWPMEKGKFGVLTLDLTPGAPLIDSLGISASAKGQATPILSKVDPATVLTVGTRNLSDPAGWVAFFDNPPKRPYETFRATLSKSSVRVESVGARSTIIVGGLTAGPFAGDLRFTLYPGTRLVHAETCVSTQRDATAMLYDSGLISSAPSWNSITYLDTKDRWQRASNSSNAEPVAVRNRAIMAQSAGGTVAIFPPPHKYFYPLDEAHNLKFAWHGAGYRGVQQSGFGIRQPLEGDRRWVPWYNAPPGTTQKMGIFYLLSESEPATALTEVQRFTNNDRFPKLDGYKTFTSHYHVEHGLDFDRRQREQNTTGVPTGLEDPEFVQVLKKRGAD
;
A
#
# COMPACT_ATOMS: atom_id res chain seq x y z
N MET A 1 69.44 -13.46 -36.94
CA MET A 1 70.28 -14.64 -37.21
C MET A 1 69.34 -15.84 -37.38
N ARG A 2 69.25 -16.37 -38.62
CA ARG A 2 68.59 -17.61 -39.14
C ARG A 2 67.09 -17.83 -38.80
N ILE A 3 66.10 -17.58 -39.65
CA ILE A 3 65.74 -18.03 -41.03
C ILE A 3 65.18 -19.48 -41.09
N LYS A 4 63.83 -19.61 -41.16
CA LYS A 4 62.88 -20.38 -42.06
C LYS A 4 63.20 -21.83 -42.54
N PRO A 5 62.30 -22.60 -43.25
CA PRO A 5 60.82 -22.55 -43.50
C PRO A 5 60.05 -23.93 -43.59
N GLY A 6 58.72 -23.90 -43.82
CA GLY A 6 57.97 -24.79 -44.76
C GLY A 6 57.37 -26.11 -44.24
N THR A 7 56.30 -26.76 -44.76
CA THR A 7 55.44 -26.61 -45.95
C THR A 7 54.31 -27.69 -45.92
N LEU A 8 53.13 -27.36 -46.48
CA LEU A 8 52.07 -28.15 -47.15
C LEU A 8 51.11 -29.18 -46.48
N LEU A 9 49.90 -29.12 -47.05
CA LEU A 9 48.70 -29.97 -46.97
C LEU A 9 48.92 -31.45 -47.27
N LEU A 10 48.04 -32.30 -46.71
CA LEU A 10 47.43 -33.39 -47.47
C LEU A 10 46.03 -33.75 -46.93
N THR A 11 45.08 -33.73 -47.86
CA THR A 11 43.72 -34.26 -47.80
C THR A 11 43.72 -35.78 -47.78
N THR A 12 42.87 -36.40 -46.96
CA THR A 12 42.35 -37.76 -47.24
C THR A 12 40.95 -37.92 -46.68
N THR A 13 40.01 -38.03 -47.61
CA THR A 13 38.66 -38.58 -47.46
C THR A 13 38.76 -40.08 -47.17
N ALA A 14 38.02 -40.55 -46.17
CA ALA A 14 37.66 -41.96 -46.04
C ALA A 14 36.24 -42.06 -45.49
N ALA A 15 35.34 -42.54 -46.34
CA ALA A 15 33.97 -42.88 -46.02
C ALA A 15 33.93 -44.12 -45.11
N LEU A 16 33.01 -44.14 -44.14
CA LEU A 16 32.55 -45.38 -43.53
C LEU A 16 31.06 -45.27 -43.18
N ALA A 17 30.36 -46.31 -43.60
CA ALA A 17 28.93 -46.44 -43.71
C ALA A 17 28.20 -46.53 -42.35
N LEU A 18 26.96 -46.06 -42.34
CA LEU A 18 26.00 -46.23 -41.24
C LEU A 18 25.67 -47.72 -41.02
N PRO A 19 25.50 -48.14 -39.76
CA PRO A 19 24.52 -49.13 -39.39
C PRO A 19 23.23 -48.43 -38.93
N SER A 20 22.14 -48.79 -39.59
CA SER A 20 20.76 -48.55 -39.17
C SER A 20 20.48 -49.19 -37.82
N LEU A 21 20.24 -48.36 -36.79
CA LEU A 21 19.61 -48.77 -35.55
C LEU A 21 18.29 -48.00 -35.40
N LEU A 22 17.19 -48.74 -35.48
CA LEU A 22 15.85 -48.29 -35.10
C LEU A 22 15.88 -47.83 -33.63
N GLY A 23 16.04 -46.53 -33.42
CA GLY A 23 15.81 -45.89 -32.12
C GLY A 23 14.35 -45.44 -32.03
N CYS A 24 13.54 -46.17 -31.26
CA CYS A 24 12.24 -45.69 -30.80
C CYS A 24 12.37 -44.27 -30.25
N ARG A 25 11.78 -43.28 -30.94
CA ARG A 25 11.54 -41.96 -30.36
C ARG A 25 10.49 -42.13 -29.27
N ALA A 26 10.93 -42.34 -28.04
CA ALA A 26 10.09 -42.09 -26.88
C ALA A 26 9.78 -40.59 -26.86
N HIS A 27 8.64 -40.21 -27.43
CA HIS A 27 8.04 -38.93 -27.17
C HIS A 27 7.65 -38.93 -25.70
N THR A 28 8.55 -38.47 -24.83
CA THR A 28 8.18 -38.04 -23.49
C THR A 28 7.26 -36.83 -23.67
N ASN A 29 5.96 -37.11 -23.76
CA ASN A 29 4.94 -36.11 -23.51
C ASN A 29 5.12 -35.66 -22.07
N LEU A 30 5.94 -34.62 -21.88
CA LEU A 30 5.94 -33.87 -20.64
C LEU A 30 4.58 -33.18 -20.58
N VAL A 31 3.59 -33.88 -20.04
CA VAL A 31 2.33 -33.27 -19.64
C VAL A 31 2.71 -32.31 -18.54
N TRP A 32 2.86 -31.03 -18.88
CA TRP A 32 2.82 -29.97 -17.89
C TRP A 32 1.46 -30.09 -17.22
N ALA A 33 1.44 -30.66 -16.02
CA ALA A 33 0.28 -30.57 -15.16
C ALA A 33 0.04 -29.08 -14.94
N GLN A 34 -0.97 -28.53 -15.63
CA GLN A 34 -1.53 -27.24 -15.25
C GLN A 34 -1.97 -27.42 -13.80
N SER A 35 -1.25 -26.80 -12.85
CA SER A 35 -1.73 -26.77 -11.48
C SER A 35 -3.11 -26.12 -11.54
N ALA A 36 -4.16 -26.89 -11.24
CA ALA A 36 -5.49 -26.34 -11.15
C ALA A 36 -5.43 -25.17 -10.16
N SER A 37 -5.79 -23.97 -10.63
CA SER A 37 -5.85 -22.80 -9.76
C SER A 37 -6.71 -23.14 -8.54
N ALA A 38 -6.24 -22.78 -7.35
CA ALA A 38 -6.94 -23.10 -6.11
C ALA A 38 -8.41 -22.63 -6.19
N ARG A 39 -9.34 -23.55 -5.96
CA ARG A 39 -10.76 -23.23 -5.83
C ARG A 39 -10.96 -22.44 -4.55
N ALA A 40 -11.67 -21.32 -4.62
CA ALA A 40 -11.98 -20.52 -3.46
C ALA A 40 -12.86 -21.31 -2.47
N ASP A 41 -12.44 -21.35 -1.21
CA ASP A 41 -13.29 -21.83 -0.12
C ASP A 41 -14.33 -20.76 0.22
N LEU A 42 -15.60 -21.12 0.05
CA LEU A 42 -16.75 -20.25 0.28
C LEU A 42 -17.61 -20.72 1.46
N SER A 43 -17.12 -21.64 2.29
CA SER A 43 -17.88 -22.22 3.42
C SER A 43 -18.34 -21.17 4.43
N ALA A 44 -17.58 -20.09 4.61
CA ALA A 44 -17.89 -18.97 5.51
C ALA A 44 -18.47 -17.73 4.81
N TYR A 45 -18.73 -17.81 3.49
CA TYR A 45 -19.30 -16.71 2.71
C TYR A 45 -20.83 -16.73 2.73
N LYS A 46 -21.43 -15.55 2.95
CA LYS A 46 -22.89 -15.36 2.97
C LYS A 46 -23.37 -14.73 1.68
N THR A 47 -24.11 -15.48 0.86
CA THR A 47 -24.61 -15.03 -0.46
C THR A 47 -25.60 -13.86 -0.42
N LYS A 48 -26.25 -13.61 0.72
CA LYS A 48 -27.26 -12.55 0.89
C LYS A 48 -26.72 -11.28 1.56
N ASN A 49 -25.40 -11.07 1.58
CA ASN A 49 -24.81 -9.91 2.25
C ASN A 49 -24.56 -8.70 1.33
N GLY A 50 -24.91 -8.80 0.04
CA GLY A 50 -24.75 -7.74 -0.96
C GLY A 50 -23.45 -7.82 -1.76
N VAL A 51 -22.48 -8.66 -1.38
CA VAL A 51 -21.27 -8.91 -2.19
C VAL A 51 -21.45 -10.20 -2.97
N ALA A 52 -21.45 -10.15 -4.29
CA ALA A 52 -21.50 -11.30 -5.16
C ALA A 52 -20.08 -11.81 -5.49
N ILE A 53 -19.82 -13.08 -5.22
CA ILE A 53 -18.55 -13.77 -5.53
C ILE A 53 -18.77 -14.81 -6.63
N THR A 54 -17.96 -14.78 -7.67
CA THR A 54 -17.97 -15.74 -8.77
C THR A 54 -16.55 -16.10 -9.18
N GLN A 55 -16.25 -17.39 -9.33
CA GLN A 55 -14.96 -17.87 -9.83
C GLN A 55 -15.12 -18.49 -11.23
N MET A 56 -14.28 -18.06 -12.18
CA MET A 56 -14.19 -18.62 -13.54
C MET A 56 -12.73 -19.00 -13.81
N GLY A 57 -12.41 -20.29 -13.71
CA GLY A 57 -11.01 -20.74 -13.76
C GLY A 57 -10.18 -20.13 -12.62
N SER A 58 -9.10 -19.45 -12.95
CA SER A 58 -8.24 -18.74 -11.99
C SER A 58 -8.75 -17.35 -11.59
N LEU A 59 -9.78 -16.82 -12.27
CA LEU A 59 -10.30 -15.49 -11.99
C LEU A 59 -11.38 -15.53 -10.92
N LEU A 60 -11.13 -14.89 -9.78
CA LEU A 60 -12.10 -14.69 -8.71
C LEU A 60 -12.64 -13.26 -8.78
N ARG A 61 -13.88 -13.11 -9.24
CA ARG A 61 -14.57 -11.82 -9.34
C ARG A 61 -15.45 -11.60 -8.12
N ALA A 62 -15.31 -10.43 -7.52
CA ALA A 62 -16.20 -9.89 -6.51
C ALA A 62 -16.88 -8.62 -6.99
N SER A 63 -18.18 -8.49 -6.75
CA SER A 63 -18.95 -7.29 -7.07
C SER A 63 -19.84 -6.90 -5.91
N TRP A 64 -19.91 -5.61 -5.59
CA TRP A 64 -20.71 -5.08 -4.49
C TRP A 64 -21.41 -3.78 -4.91
N PRO A 65 -22.61 -3.49 -4.39
CA PRO A 65 -23.31 -2.25 -4.70
C PRO A 65 -22.56 -1.06 -4.11
N MET A 66 -22.52 0.03 -4.86
CA MET A 66 -22.09 1.35 -4.44
C MET A 66 -23.30 2.30 -4.48
N GLU A 67 -23.07 3.57 -4.12
CA GLU A 67 -24.08 4.61 -4.32
C GLU A 67 -24.50 4.76 -5.80
N LYS A 68 -25.66 5.39 -6.02
CA LYS A 68 -26.17 5.74 -7.36
C LYS A 68 -26.39 4.52 -8.29
N GLY A 69 -26.70 3.35 -7.71
CA GLY A 69 -27.02 2.14 -8.48
C GLY A 69 -25.83 1.51 -9.22
N LYS A 70 -24.61 1.96 -8.94
CA LYS A 70 -23.37 1.42 -9.52
C LYS A 70 -22.87 0.24 -8.70
N PHE A 71 -21.97 -0.55 -9.27
CA PHE A 71 -21.34 -1.68 -8.60
C PHE A 71 -19.83 -1.58 -8.72
N GLY A 72 -19.12 -1.72 -7.60
CA GLY A 72 -17.68 -1.93 -7.60
C GLY A 72 -17.39 -3.35 -8.05
N VAL A 73 -16.28 -3.53 -8.76
CA VAL A 73 -15.81 -4.84 -9.22
C VAL A 73 -14.31 -4.97 -8.94
N LEU A 74 -13.95 -6.04 -8.25
CA LEU A 74 -12.57 -6.48 -8.02
C LEU A 74 -12.44 -7.88 -8.62
N THR A 75 -11.54 -8.03 -9.58
CA THR A 75 -11.20 -9.35 -10.15
C THR A 75 -9.77 -9.69 -9.75
N LEU A 76 -9.60 -10.83 -9.07
CA LEU A 76 -8.30 -11.37 -8.72
C LEU A 76 -7.91 -12.50 -9.68
N ASP A 77 -6.65 -12.51 -10.12
CA ASP A 77 -6.05 -13.62 -10.88
C ASP A 77 -5.20 -14.48 -9.93
N LEU A 78 -5.68 -15.70 -9.71
CA LEU A 78 -5.06 -16.66 -8.80
C LEU A 78 -3.94 -17.48 -9.48
N THR A 79 -3.64 -17.21 -10.75
CA THR A 79 -2.53 -17.85 -11.47
C THR A 79 -1.20 -17.46 -10.80
N PRO A 80 -0.34 -18.42 -10.43
CA PRO A 80 0.99 -18.11 -9.90
C PRO A 80 1.80 -17.23 -10.86
N GLY A 81 2.47 -16.20 -10.33
CA GLY A 81 3.30 -15.27 -11.10
C GLY A 81 2.55 -14.19 -11.91
N ALA A 82 1.24 -14.33 -12.14
CA ALA A 82 0.43 -13.26 -12.72
C ALA A 82 0.17 -12.13 -11.70
N PRO A 83 -0.07 -10.89 -12.14
CA PRO A 83 -0.53 -9.82 -11.24
C PRO A 83 -1.80 -10.25 -10.49
N LEU A 84 -1.84 -10.05 -9.18
CA LEU A 84 -2.94 -10.52 -8.33
C LEU A 84 -4.25 -9.82 -8.66
N ILE A 85 -4.23 -8.50 -8.84
CA ILE A 85 -5.43 -7.76 -9.27
C ILE A 85 -5.43 -7.74 -10.79
N ASP A 86 -6.29 -8.58 -11.36
CA ASP A 86 -6.57 -8.54 -12.79
C ASP A 86 -7.19 -7.20 -13.17
N SER A 87 -8.20 -6.76 -12.41
CA SER A 87 -8.90 -5.50 -12.65
C SER A 87 -9.59 -4.94 -11.40
N LEU A 88 -9.57 -3.61 -11.29
CA LEU A 88 -10.42 -2.80 -10.42
C LEU A 88 -11.31 -1.94 -11.32
N GLY A 89 -12.62 -2.01 -11.17
CA GLY A 89 -13.54 -1.32 -12.07
C GLY A 89 -14.91 -1.05 -11.49
N ILE A 90 -15.76 -0.43 -12.30
CA ILE A 90 -17.14 -0.10 -11.96
C ILE A 90 -18.05 -0.64 -13.05
N SER A 91 -19.17 -1.27 -12.68
CA SER A 91 -20.22 -1.73 -13.59
C SER A 91 -21.55 -1.06 -13.28
N ALA A 92 -22.43 -1.01 -14.28
CA ALA A 92 -23.81 -0.53 -14.14
C ALA A 92 -24.75 -1.55 -13.47
N SER A 93 -24.32 -2.81 -13.35
CA SER A 93 -25.09 -3.88 -12.70
C SER A 93 -24.18 -4.93 -12.06
N ALA A 94 -24.69 -5.68 -11.07
CA ALA A 94 -23.92 -6.67 -10.30
C ALA A 94 -23.21 -7.73 -11.16
N LYS A 95 -23.87 -8.17 -12.24
CA LYS A 95 -23.37 -9.19 -13.17
C LYS A 95 -22.86 -8.59 -14.50
N GLY A 96 -22.95 -7.27 -14.66
CA GLY A 96 -22.53 -6.60 -15.89
C GLY A 96 -21.01 -6.57 -16.06
N GLN A 97 -20.60 -6.31 -17.29
CA GLN A 97 -19.21 -6.00 -17.60
C GLN A 97 -18.79 -4.72 -16.87
N ALA A 98 -17.62 -4.77 -16.24
CA ALA A 98 -17.03 -3.61 -15.58
C ALA A 98 -16.22 -2.80 -16.59
N THR A 99 -16.29 -1.48 -16.49
CA THR A 99 -15.28 -0.60 -17.07
C THR A 99 -14.07 -0.62 -16.13
N PRO A 100 -12.91 -1.16 -16.57
CA PRO A 100 -11.72 -1.21 -15.74
C PRO A 100 -11.16 0.21 -15.55
N ILE A 101 -10.83 0.55 -14.31
CA ILE A 101 -10.07 1.75 -13.96
C ILE A 101 -8.58 1.39 -13.90
N LEU A 102 -8.22 0.35 -13.15
CA LEU A 102 -6.87 -0.21 -13.15
C LEU A 102 -6.91 -1.67 -13.60
N SER A 103 -5.88 -2.11 -14.31
CA SER A 103 -5.73 -3.49 -14.78
C SER A 103 -4.30 -3.98 -14.55
N LYS A 104 -4.16 -5.28 -14.26
CA LYS A 104 -2.89 -5.98 -14.12
C LYS A 104 -1.94 -5.27 -13.13
N VAL A 105 -2.43 -5.08 -11.90
CA VAL A 105 -1.68 -4.45 -10.81
C VAL A 105 -1.47 -5.43 -9.66
N ASP A 106 -0.38 -5.25 -8.92
CA ASP A 106 -0.11 -5.99 -7.69
C ASP A 106 -0.21 -5.06 -6.48
N PRO A 107 -0.89 -5.46 -5.40
CA PRO A 107 -0.65 -4.89 -4.08
C PRO A 107 0.82 -5.11 -3.69
N ALA A 108 1.49 -4.03 -3.34
CA ALA A 108 2.84 -4.08 -2.80
C ALA A 108 2.80 -3.69 -1.33
N THR A 109 3.52 -4.43 -0.49
CA THR A 109 3.82 -4.02 0.88
C THR A 109 5.30 -4.22 1.14
N VAL A 110 5.93 -3.22 1.74
CA VAL A 110 7.32 -3.29 2.18
C VAL A 110 7.32 -3.06 3.69
N LEU A 111 7.88 -4.00 4.45
CA LEU A 111 8.04 -3.90 5.89
C LEU A 111 9.46 -3.45 6.22
N THR A 112 9.61 -2.43 7.06
CA THR A 112 10.88 -2.16 7.73
C THR A 112 10.79 -2.71 9.14
N VAL A 113 11.75 -3.56 9.50
CA VAL A 113 11.74 -4.34 10.74
C VAL A 113 12.98 -3.99 11.54
N GLY A 114 12.78 -3.40 12.70
CA GLY A 114 13.81 -3.07 13.67
C GLY A 114 13.57 -3.77 15.00
N THR A 115 14.27 -3.32 16.03
CA THR A 115 14.21 -3.92 17.36
C THR A 115 13.82 -2.86 18.39
N ARG A 116 12.85 -3.18 19.25
CA ARG A 116 12.44 -2.44 20.45
C ARG A 116 13.50 -2.57 21.54
N ASN A 117 13.66 -1.56 22.38
CA ASN A 117 14.44 -1.71 23.60
C ASN A 117 13.58 -2.27 24.74
N LEU A 118 13.54 -3.60 24.89
CA LEU A 118 12.75 -4.23 25.97
C LEU A 118 13.44 -4.20 27.34
N SER A 119 14.69 -3.74 27.44
CA SER A 119 15.34 -3.52 28.75
C SER A 119 14.90 -2.21 29.42
N ASP A 120 14.18 -1.35 28.69
CA ASP A 120 13.50 -0.19 29.28
C ASP A 120 12.45 -0.69 30.30
N PRO A 121 12.32 -0.10 31.50
CA PRO A 121 11.29 -0.48 32.47
C PRO A 121 9.86 -0.44 31.92
N ALA A 122 9.59 0.42 30.94
CA ALA A 122 8.31 0.50 30.24
C ALA A 122 8.15 -0.56 29.12
N GLY A 123 9.21 -1.29 28.75
CA GLY A 123 9.20 -2.40 27.82
C GLY A 123 8.46 -2.10 26.51
N TRP A 124 7.42 -2.88 26.21
CA TRP A 124 6.60 -2.69 25.00
C TRP A 124 5.88 -1.34 24.93
N VAL A 125 5.62 -0.68 26.05
CA VAL A 125 4.93 0.61 26.10
C VAL A 125 5.88 1.81 26.19
N ALA A 126 7.21 1.59 26.07
CA ALA A 126 8.20 2.65 26.06
C ALA A 126 7.98 3.62 24.88
N PHE A 127 7.37 4.78 25.15
CA PHE A 127 7.11 5.79 24.13
C PHE A 127 8.43 6.41 23.61
N PHE A 128 9.38 6.68 24.50
CA PHE A 128 10.68 7.29 24.17
C PHE A 128 11.72 6.28 23.65
N ASP A 129 11.29 5.26 22.90
CA ASP A 129 12.19 4.35 22.20
C ASP A 129 12.58 4.91 20.81
N ASN A 130 13.71 4.44 20.26
CA ASN A 130 14.23 4.91 18.97
C ASN A 130 14.79 3.77 18.10
N PRO A 131 13.93 2.86 17.58
CA PRO A 131 14.32 1.82 16.64
C PRO A 131 15.17 2.28 15.43
N PRO A 132 14.96 3.47 14.82
CA PRO A 132 15.82 3.94 13.73
C PRO A 132 17.31 4.05 14.05
N LYS A 133 17.69 4.19 15.34
CA LYS A 133 19.09 4.28 15.78
C LYS A 133 19.77 2.92 15.96
N ARG A 134 19.06 1.82 15.71
CA ARG A 134 19.54 0.44 15.82
C ARG A 134 19.47 -0.24 14.45
N PRO A 135 20.16 -1.37 14.25
CA PRO A 135 20.05 -2.13 13.01
C PRO A 135 18.59 -2.49 12.68
N TYR A 136 18.22 -2.31 11.42
CA TYR A 136 16.93 -2.68 10.87
C TYR A 136 17.09 -3.22 9.45
N GLU A 137 16.08 -3.95 9.00
CA GLU A 137 16.04 -4.61 7.70
C GLU A 137 14.76 -4.24 6.95
N THR A 138 14.78 -4.32 5.63
CA THR A 138 13.61 -4.05 4.79
C THR A 138 13.24 -5.31 4.01
N PHE A 139 11.97 -5.70 4.10
CA PHE A 139 11.43 -6.90 3.45
C PHE A 139 10.25 -6.56 2.56
N ARG A 140 10.36 -6.89 1.27
CA ARG A 140 9.20 -6.90 0.37
C ARG A 140 8.32 -8.09 0.71
N ALA A 141 7.02 -7.86 0.84
CA ALA A 141 6.05 -8.93 0.96
C ALA A 141 5.94 -9.72 -0.36
N THR A 142 6.02 -11.04 -0.25
CA THR A 142 5.82 -11.97 -1.36
C THR A 142 4.58 -12.81 -1.11
N LEU A 143 3.77 -13.03 -2.14
CA LEU A 143 2.52 -13.78 -2.04
C LEU A 143 2.55 -14.97 -3.01
N SER A 144 2.52 -16.19 -2.48
CA SER A 144 2.49 -17.41 -3.30
C SER A 144 1.10 -17.80 -3.80
N LYS A 145 0.03 -17.18 -3.26
CA LYS A 145 -1.38 -17.47 -3.56
C LYS A 145 -1.75 -18.93 -3.24
N SER A 146 -1.19 -19.48 -2.16
CA SER A 146 -1.31 -20.90 -1.80
C SER A 146 -2.73 -21.35 -1.44
N SER A 147 -3.59 -20.41 -1.06
CA SER A 147 -5.00 -20.65 -0.78
C SER A 147 -5.81 -19.38 -1.01
N VAL A 148 -7.11 -19.55 -1.25
CA VAL A 148 -8.07 -18.45 -1.30
C VAL A 148 -9.35 -18.86 -0.60
N ARG A 149 -9.87 -18.00 0.26
CA ARG A 149 -11.18 -18.18 0.90
C ARG A 149 -11.94 -16.88 1.00
N VAL A 150 -13.25 -16.96 1.16
CA VAL A 150 -14.10 -15.79 1.37
C VAL A 150 -14.94 -15.99 2.63
N GLU A 151 -14.92 -14.97 3.49
CA GLU A 151 -15.67 -14.93 4.73
C GLU A 151 -16.59 -13.71 4.75
N SER A 152 -17.73 -13.80 5.46
CA SER A 152 -18.67 -12.69 5.61
C SER A 152 -18.99 -12.37 7.06
N VAL A 153 -18.93 -11.09 7.44
CA VAL A 153 -19.33 -10.58 8.76
C VAL A 153 -20.33 -9.44 8.56
N GLY A 154 -21.59 -9.66 8.90
CA GLY A 154 -22.67 -8.72 8.55
C GLY A 154 -22.75 -8.54 7.03
N ALA A 155 -22.77 -7.29 6.57
CA ALA A 155 -22.83 -6.93 5.15
C ALA A 155 -21.48 -7.00 4.42
N ARG A 156 -20.34 -7.03 5.12
CA ARG A 156 -19.02 -7.08 4.45
C ARG A 156 -18.61 -8.51 4.11
N SER A 157 -17.87 -8.64 3.01
CA SER A 157 -17.13 -9.86 2.67
C SER A 157 -15.64 -9.55 2.63
N THR A 158 -14.83 -10.51 3.06
CA THR A 158 -13.38 -10.45 3.00
C THR A 158 -12.86 -11.62 2.18
N ILE A 159 -12.16 -11.32 1.08
CA ILE A 159 -11.40 -12.30 0.30
C ILE A 159 -10.02 -12.41 0.93
N ILE A 160 -9.58 -13.61 1.27
CA ILE A 160 -8.32 -13.86 1.98
C ILE A 160 -7.45 -14.76 1.11
N VAL A 161 -6.29 -14.24 0.70
CA VAL A 161 -5.31 -14.94 -0.14
C VAL A 161 -4.11 -15.31 0.72
N GLY A 162 -3.90 -16.60 0.92
CA GLY A 162 -2.86 -17.14 1.79
C GLY A 162 -1.47 -17.22 1.13
N GLY A 163 -0.47 -17.45 1.98
CA GLY A 163 0.92 -17.65 1.55
C GLY A 163 1.71 -16.36 1.42
N LEU A 164 1.42 -15.36 2.26
CA LEU A 164 2.17 -14.12 2.32
C LEU A 164 3.34 -14.26 3.30
N THR A 165 4.52 -13.84 2.89
CA THR A 165 5.73 -13.78 3.73
C THR A 165 6.47 -12.45 3.55
N ALA A 166 7.11 -11.96 4.61
CA ALA A 166 7.92 -10.74 4.59
C ALA A 166 8.95 -10.75 5.72
N GLY A 167 10.16 -11.26 5.45
CA GLY A 167 11.19 -11.42 6.49
C GLY A 167 10.71 -12.36 7.61
N PRO A 168 10.69 -11.93 8.89
CA PRO A 168 10.25 -12.78 10.00
C PRO A 168 8.72 -12.93 10.09
N PHE A 169 7.97 -12.38 9.14
CA PHE A 169 6.51 -12.37 9.13
C PHE A 169 5.94 -13.38 8.14
N ALA A 170 4.83 -14.01 8.54
CA ALA A 170 4.00 -14.85 7.69
C ALA A 170 2.50 -14.58 7.94
N GLY A 171 1.69 -14.78 6.91
CA GLY A 171 0.24 -14.61 7.00
C GLY A 171 -0.45 -14.59 5.64
N ASP A 172 -1.34 -13.62 5.46
CA ASP A 172 -2.24 -13.52 4.31
C ASP A 172 -2.44 -12.06 3.86
N LEU A 173 -2.94 -11.91 2.63
CA LEU A 173 -3.42 -10.64 2.09
C LEU A 173 -4.95 -10.68 2.04
N ARG A 174 -5.60 -9.64 2.56
CA ARG A 174 -7.06 -9.56 2.64
C ARG A 174 -7.61 -8.40 1.83
N PHE A 175 -8.74 -8.62 1.17
CA PHE A 175 -9.55 -7.57 0.54
C PHE A 175 -10.94 -7.57 1.17
N THR A 176 -11.25 -6.55 1.95
CA THR A 176 -12.59 -6.36 2.53
C THR A 176 -13.40 -5.38 1.69
N LEU A 177 -14.62 -5.79 1.35
CA LEU A 177 -15.57 -5.05 0.53
C LEU A 177 -16.78 -4.65 1.38
N TYR A 178 -17.21 -3.40 1.25
CA TYR A 178 -18.29 -2.82 2.04
C TYR A 178 -19.41 -2.34 1.11
N PRO A 179 -20.55 -3.07 1.03
CA PRO A 179 -21.73 -2.62 0.30
C PRO A 179 -22.14 -1.19 0.69
N GLY A 180 -22.50 -0.40 -0.31
CA GLY A 180 -22.83 1.02 -0.16
C GLY A 180 -21.62 1.96 -0.24
N THR A 181 -20.39 1.45 -0.27
CA THR A 181 -19.17 2.26 -0.35
C THR A 181 -18.39 2.01 -1.64
N ARG A 182 -17.53 2.97 -2.00
CA ARG A 182 -16.60 2.87 -3.13
C ARG A 182 -15.26 2.21 -2.77
N LEU A 183 -15.14 1.65 -1.57
CA LEU A 183 -13.86 1.21 -1.00
C LEU A 183 -13.59 -0.27 -1.22
N VAL A 184 -12.35 -0.56 -1.57
CA VAL A 184 -11.68 -1.83 -1.28
C VAL A 184 -10.69 -1.57 -0.14
N HIS A 185 -10.80 -2.30 0.96
CA HIS A 185 -9.80 -2.26 2.03
C HIS A 185 -8.85 -3.43 1.88
N ALA A 186 -7.61 -3.14 1.48
CA ALA A 186 -6.57 -4.15 1.39
C ALA A 186 -5.74 -4.16 2.69
N GLU A 187 -5.52 -5.33 3.27
CA GLU A 187 -4.75 -5.50 4.50
C GLU A 187 -3.73 -6.61 4.33
N THR A 188 -2.44 -6.29 4.46
CA THR A 188 -1.40 -7.30 4.70
C THR A 188 -1.49 -7.71 6.17
N CYS A 189 -1.94 -8.93 6.44
CA CYS A 189 -2.20 -9.44 7.78
C CYS A 189 -1.17 -10.51 8.14
N VAL A 190 -0.22 -10.19 9.00
CA VAL A 190 0.91 -11.06 9.31
C VAL A 190 1.24 -11.12 10.79
N SER A 191 1.90 -12.18 11.21
CA SER A 191 2.42 -12.35 12.57
C SER A 191 3.87 -12.80 12.53
N THR A 192 4.57 -12.64 13.64
CA THR A 192 5.94 -13.12 13.84
C THR A 192 6.07 -13.72 15.23
N GLN A 193 7.07 -14.58 15.42
CA GLN A 193 7.50 -15.05 16.74
C GLN A 193 8.77 -14.33 17.23
N ARG A 194 9.35 -13.45 16.41
CA ARG A 194 10.54 -12.67 16.77
C ARG A 194 10.17 -11.68 17.87
N ASP A 195 10.77 -11.85 19.04
CA ASP A 195 10.58 -10.94 20.17
C ASP A 195 11.20 -9.56 19.90
N ALA A 196 10.76 -8.56 20.67
CA ALA A 196 11.21 -7.17 20.55
C ALA A 196 11.04 -6.57 19.13
N THR A 197 10.12 -7.08 18.30
CA THR A 197 9.96 -6.58 16.93
C THR A 197 9.31 -5.19 16.91
N ALA A 198 9.99 -4.24 16.27
CA ALA A 198 9.46 -2.94 15.90
C ALA A 198 9.25 -2.91 14.37
N MET A 199 8.17 -2.32 13.87
CA MET A 199 7.90 -2.29 12.43
C MET A 199 7.34 -0.96 11.92
N LEU A 200 7.63 -0.69 10.65
CA LEU A 200 6.91 0.23 9.78
C LEU A 200 6.49 -0.49 8.52
N TYR A 201 5.52 0.06 7.80
CA TYR A 201 5.09 -0.43 6.50
C TYR A 201 4.86 0.69 5.50
N ASP A 202 5.19 0.39 4.25
CA ASP A 202 4.71 1.11 3.07
C ASP A 202 3.81 0.17 2.27
N SER A 203 2.82 0.73 1.60
CA SER A 203 1.89 -0.06 0.80
C SER A 203 1.38 0.72 -0.40
N GLY A 204 1.01 0.03 -1.47
CA GLY A 204 0.57 0.67 -2.71
C GLY A 204 0.13 -0.32 -3.76
N LEU A 205 -0.04 0.19 -4.98
CA LEU A 205 -0.25 -0.60 -6.18
C LEU A 205 0.95 -0.43 -7.11
N ILE A 206 1.44 -1.55 -7.66
CA ILE A 206 2.56 -1.58 -8.60
C ILE A 206 2.15 -2.29 -9.89
N SER A 207 2.81 -1.96 -11.00
CA SER A 207 2.66 -2.66 -12.27
C SER A 207 3.91 -2.52 -13.12
N SER A 208 4.27 -3.60 -13.81
CA SER A 208 5.33 -3.57 -14.85
C SER A 208 4.86 -2.85 -16.13
N ALA A 209 3.55 -2.77 -16.35
CA ALA A 209 2.93 -2.08 -17.48
C ALA A 209 1.69 -1.30 -16.98
N PRO A 210 1.90 -0.15 -16.33
CA PRO A 210 0.83 0.67 -15.77
C PRO A 210 -0.32 0.95 -16.74
N SER A 211 -1.55 0.63 -16.34
CA SER A 211 -2.76 0.99 -17.10
C SER A 211 -3.24 2.42 -16.84
N TRP A 212 -2.53 3.18 -16.00
CA TRP A 212 -2.85 4.57 -15.69
C TRP A 212 -1.95 5.53 -16.47
N ASN A 213 -2.51 6.70 -16.79
CA ASN A 213 -1.87 7.72 -17.61
C ASN A 213 -1.08 8.73 -16.75
N SER A 214 -1.52 8.97 -15.51
CA SER A 214 -0.85 9.89 -14.60
C SER A 214 -1.12 9.56 -13.14
N ILE A 215 -0.20 9.99 -12.29
CA ILE A 215 -0.39 10.05 -10.84
C ILE A 215 -0.71 11.49 -10.46
N THR A 216 -1.71 11.68 -9.60
CA THR A 216 -2.22 12.99 -9.20
C THR A 216 -2.41 13.05 -7.70
N TYR A 217 -2.18 14.23 -7.13
CA TYR A 217 -2.40 14.50 -5.71
C TYR A 217 -2.58 16.00 -5.49
N LEU A 218 -3.20 16.35 -4.36
CA LEU A 218 -3.28 17.73 -3.89
C LEU A 218 -2.08 17.99 -2.99
N ASP A 219 -1.25 18.99 -3.28
CA ASP A 219 -0.11 19.35 -2.43
C ASP A 219 -0.56 20.06 -1.13
N THR A 220 0.39 20.31 -0.22
CA THR A 220 0.12 21.00 1.05
C THR A 220 -0.23 22.48 0.89
N LYS A 221 -0.12 23.03 -0.33
CA LYS A 221 -0.46 24.41 -0.70
C LYS A 221 -1.77 24.48 -1.50
N ASP A 222 -2.58 23.43 -1.45
CA ASP A 222 -3.87 23.33 -2.16
C ASP A 222 -3.74 23.40 -3.70
N ARG A 223 -2.62 22.95 -4.25
CA ARG A 223 -2.40 22.91 -5.71
C ARG A 223 -2.38 21.47 -6.21
N TRP A 224 -3.11 21.23 -7.29
CA TRP A 224 -3.10 19.95 -7.98
C TRP A 224 -1.76 19.70 -8.65
N GLN A 225 -1.16 18.57 -8.30
CA GLN A 225 0.04 18.04 -8.95
C GLN A 225 -0.36 16.87 -9.85
N ARG A 226 0.32 16.77 -10.99
CA ARG A 226 0.16 15.66 -11.94
C ARG A 226 1.54 15.24 -12.42
N ALA A 227 1.90 14.00 -12.12
CA ALA A 227 3.15 13.38 -12.53
C ALA A 227 2.87 12.30 -13.60
N SER A 228 3.74 12.21 -14.59
CA SER A 228 3.82 11.04 -15.47
C SER A 228 4.47 9.87 -14.73
N ASN A 229 4.49 8.70 -15.36
CA ASN A 229 5.21 7.55 -14.83
C ASN A 229 6.73 7.85 -14.85
N SER A 230 7.29 8.12 -13.68
CA SER A 230 8.73 8.34 -13.46
C SER A 230 9.48 7.02 -13.29
N SER A 231 10.72 6.97 -13.80
CA SER A 231 11.66 5.86 -13.57
C SER A 231 12.24 5.82 -12.16
N ASN A 232 12.10 6.91 -11.40
CA ASN A 232 12.58 7.02 -10.03
C ASN A 232 11.41 7.31 -9.09
N ALA A 233 11.30 6.52 -8.03
CA ALA A 233 10.31 6.72 -7.01
C ALA A 233 10.65 7.91 -6.12
N GLU A 234 9.65 8.77 -5.88
CA GLU A 234 9.80 9.95 -5.05
C GLU A 234 8.73 10.01 -3.95
N PRO A 235 9.13 10.35 -2.71
CA PRO A 235 8.20 10.76 -1.68
C PRO A 235 7.57 12.12 -1.98
N VAL A 236 6.27 12.24 -1.79
CA VAL A 236 5.50 13.48 -2.03
C VAL A 236 4.70 13.93 -0.81
N ALA A 237 4.67 15.24 -0.58
CA ALA A 237 3.85 15.86 0.46
C ALA A 237 2.43 16.07 -0.07
N VAL A 238 1.48 15.30 0.45
CA VAL A 238 0.09 15.30 0.00
C VAL A 238 -0.85 15.83 1.07
N ARG A 239 -1.88 16.56 0.67
CA ARG A 239 -3.03 16.90 1.50
C ARG A 239 -4.02 15.72 1.54
N ASN A 240 -4.77 15.63 2.64
CA ASN A 240 -5.76 14.56 2.91
C ASN A 240 -5.21 13.13 2.86
N ARG A 241 -3.88 12.96 2.84
CA ARG A 241 -3.18 11.66 2.85
C ARG A 241 -3.54 10.78 1.64
N ALA A 242 -3.89 11.39 0.51
CA ALA A 242 -4.37 10.69 -0.67
C ALA A 242 -3.46 10.93 -1.89
N ILE A 243 -3.25 9.88 -2.67
CA ILE A 243 -2.59 9.90 -3.97
C ILE A 243 -3.40 9.05 -4.95
N MET A 244 -3.49 9.46 -6.22
CA MET A 244 -4.46 8.92 -7.16
C MET A 244 -3.81 8.54 -8.48
N ALA A 245 -4.14 7.37 -9.00
CA ALA A 245 -3.85 7.00 -10.38
C ALA A 245 -5.06 7.28 -11.27
N GLN A 246 -4.87 8.09 -12.32
CA GLN A 246 -5.88 8.41 -13.31
C GLN A 246 -5.64 7.59 -14.58
N SER A 247 -6.68 6.91 -15.05
CA SER A 247 -6.72 6.13 -16.29
C SER A 247 -7.80 6.66 -17.23
N ALA A 248 -7.98 6.01 -18.39
CA ALA A 248 -9.12 6.27 -19.27
C ALA A 248 -10.47 5.85 -18.65
N GLY A 249 -10.49 4.86 -17.75
CA GLY A 249 -11.72 4.35 -17.13
C GLY A 249 -12.13 5.08 -15.85
N GLY A 250 -11.31 6.00 -15.34
CA GLY A 250 -11.57 6.76 -14.12
C GLY A 250 -10.34 6.90 -13.23
N THR A 251 -10.56 7.02 -11.92
CA THR A 251 -9.52 7.24 -10.92
C THR A 251 -9.59 6.21 -9.79
N VAL A 252 -8.43 5.67 -9.39
CA VAL A 252 -8.27 4.98 -8.11
C VAL A 252 -7.49 5.88 -7.15
N ALA A 253 -8.12 6.24 -6.04
CA ALA A 253 -7.46 6.95 -4.95
C ALA A 253 -6.94 5.96 -3.89
N ILE A 254 -5.70 6.14 -3.49
CA ILE A 254 -5.05 5.39 -2.42
C ILE A 254 -4.86 6.31 -1.21
N PHE A 255 -5.26 5.84 -0.03
CA PHE A 255 -5.06 6.55 1.23
C PHE A 255 -5.01 5.57 2.42
N PRO A 256 -4.38 5.94 3.53
CA PRO A 256 -4.23 5.07 4.68
C PRO A 256 -5.49 5.07 5.58
N PRO A 257 -5.66 4.07 6.45
CA PRO A 257 -6.59 4.15 7.58
C PRO A 257 -6.24 5.31 8.52
N PRO A 258 -7.19 6.19 8.88
CA PRO A 258 -6.89 7.46 9.55
C PRO A 258 -6.27 7.32 10.95
N HIS A 259 -6.55 6.23 11.68
CA HIS A 259 -6.11 6.05 13.08
C HIS A 259 -5.10 4.91 13.29
N LYS A 260 -4.76 4.14 12.25
CA LYS A 260 -3.88 2.96 12.37
C LYS A 260 -2.60 3.04 11.53
N TYR A 261 -2.35 4.21 10.95
CA TYR A 261 -1.27 4.41 10.00
C TYR A 261 -0.15 5.33 10.49
N PHE A 262 -0.48 6.34 11.28
CA PHE A 262 0.55 7.20 11.87
C PHE A 262 1.11 6.52 13.11
N TYR A 263 2.42 6.28 13.10
CA TYR A 263 3.15 5.80 14.26
C TYR A 263 3.37 6.99 15.21
N PRO A 264 3.57 6.73 16.51
CA PRO A 264 3.66 7.79 17.51
C PRO A 264 4.85 8.70 17.22
N LEU A 265 4.54 9.98 17.01
CA LEU A 265 5.47 11.09 16.81
C LEU A 265 5.06 12.23 17.73
N ASP A 266 6.01 13.07 18.10
CA ASP A 266 5.74 14.24 18.93
C ASP A 266 5.06 15.33 18.07
N GLU A 267 5.40 15.42 16.78
CA GLU A 267 4.87 16.46 15.88
C GLU A 267 4.11 15.90 14.67
N ALA A 268 3.02 16.58 14.30
CA ALA A 268 2.14 16.18 13.19
C ALA A 268 2.57 16.77 11.83
N HIS A 269 3.86 16.69 11.50
CA HIS A 269 4.38 17.19 10.23
C HIS A 269 3.89 16.37 9.02
N ASN A 270 3.86 17.00 7.84
CA ASN A 270 3.74 16.23 6.59
C ASN A 270 5.12 15.70 6.16
N LEU A 271 5.45 14.48 6.60
CA LEU A 271 6.73 13.83 6.31
C LEU A 271 6.76 13.09 4.95
N LYS A 272 5.98 13.60 3.98
CA LYS A 272 5.82 13.01 2.64
C LYS A 272 5.33 11.56 2.69
N PHE A 273 4.15 11.36 3.29
CA PHE A 273 3.58 10.03 3.56
C PHE A 273 3.01 9.30 2.34
N ALA A 274 3.18 9.84 1.13
CA ALA A 274 2.84 9.17 -0.11
C ALA A 274 4.07 9.10 -1.04
N TRP A 275 4.02 8.21 -2.01
CA TRP A 275 5.08 8.02 -2.99
C TRP A 275 4.52 7.62 -4.35
N HIS A 276 5.28 7.88 -5.41
CA HIS A 276 5.03 7.33 -6.74
C HIS A 276 6.32 7.19 -7.55
N GLY A 277 6.29 6.39 -8.62
CA GLY A 277 7.42 6.12 -9.52
C GLY A 277 7.93 4.68 -9.39
N ALA A 278 9.00 4.36 -10.12
CA ALA A 278 9.61 3.02 -10.13
C ALA A 278 10.80 2.89 -9.17
N GLY A 279 11.13 1.66 -8.77
CA GLY A 279 12.28 1.39 -7.90
C GLY A 279 12.06 1.70 -6.41
N TYR A 280 10.81 1.94 -5.99
CA TYR A 280 10.50 2.31 -4.61
C TYR A 280 10.92 1.21 -3.63
N ARG A 281 11.87 1.50 -2.73
CA ARG A 281 12.41 0.55 -1.75
C ARG A 281 12.77 -0.82 -2.36
N GLY A 282 13.38 -0.81 -3.55
CA GLY A 282 13.82 -2.01 -4.26
C GLY A 282 12.72 -2.71 -5.09
N VAL A 283 11.49 -2.21 -5.08
CA VAL A 283 10.41 -2.67 -5.95
C VAL A 283 10.58 -2.03 -7.34
N GLN A 284 11.09 -2.82 -8.30
CA GLN A 284 11.48 -2.32 -9.63
C GLN A 284 10.30 -1.79 -10.46
N GLN A 285 9.09 -2.33 -10.24
CA GLN A 285 7.89 -1.89 -10.96
C GLN A 285 7.53 -0.43 -10.65
N SER A 286 6.88 0.23 -11.60
CA SER A 286 6.24 1.52 -11.38
C SER A 286 5.06 1.37 -10.42
N GLY A 287 4.90 2.29 -9.50
CA GLY A 287 3.76 2.27 -8.59
C GLY A 287 3.46 3.60 -7.93
N PHE A 288 2.52 3.54 -7.00
CA PHE A 288 2.10 4.65 -6.17
C PHE A 288 1.47 4.11 -4.88
N GLY A 289 1.58 4.87 -3.79
CA GLY A 289 1.03 4.44 -2.53
C GLY A 289 1.35 5.33 -1.34
N ILE A 290 1.21 4.75 -0.16
CA ILE A 290 1.49 5.35 1.14
C ILE A 290 2.85 4.84 1.65
N ARG A 291 3.57 5.69 2.39
CA ARG A 291 4.85 5.37 3.02
C ARG A 291 5.03 5.92 4.43
N GLN A 292 5.75 5.19 5.25
CA GLN A 292 6.16 5.63 6.58
C GLN A 292 7.65 6.00 6.55
N PRO A 293 8.00 7.29 6.77
CA PRO A 293 9.39 7.70 6.89
C PRO A 293 10.05 7.02 8.09
N LEU A 294 11.33 6.66 7.97
CA LEU A 294 12.00 5.88 9.00
C LEU A 294 12.30 6.72 10.23
N GLU A 295 12.81 7.94 10.01
CA GLU A 295 13.30 8.81 11.08
C GLU A 295 12.23 9.75 11.64
N GLY A 296 10.99 9.71 11.16
CA GLY A 296 9.92 10.54 11.72
C GLY A 296 10.24 12.04 11.78
N ASP A 297 9.93 12.64 12.92
CA ASP A 297 10.32 14.00 13.31
C ASP A 297 11.75 14.10 13.89
N ARG A 298 12.49 12.98 13.91
CA ARG A 298 13.86 12.82 14.41
C ARG A 298 14.03 13.05 15.92
N ARG A 299 12.94 13.04 16.69
CA ARG A 299 12.96 13.08 18.16
C ARG A 299 12.94 11.65 18.70
N TRP A 300 11.78 11.21 19.16
CA TRP A 300 11.49 9.85 19.56
C TRP A 300 10.57 9.24 18.51
N VAL A 301 10.97 8.08 17.99
CA VAL A 301 10.32 7.48 16.82
C VAL A 301 9.99 6.03 17.14
N PRO A 302 9.13 5.78 18.15
CA PRO A 302 8.72 4.43 18.48
C PRO A 302 7.96 3.84 17.29
N TRP A 303 8.64 3.07 16.43
CA TRP A 303 7.97 2.26 15.41
C TRP A 303 6.93 1.34 16.06
N TYR A 304 5.96 0.85 15.28
CA TYR A 304 4.89 0.02 15.81
C TYR A 304 5.43 -1.26 16.45
N ASN A 305 4.78 -1.69 17.52
CA ASN A 305 5.07 -2.98 18.13
C ASN A 305 4.52 -4.12 17.27
N ALA A 306 5.27 -5.22 17.20
CA ALA A 306 4.78 -6.50 16.72
C ALA A 306 5.10 -7.61 17.72
N PRO A 307 4.38 -7.70 18.86
CA PRO A 307 4.62 -8.72 19.86
C PRO A 307 4.48 -10.15 19.29
N PRO A 308 5.26 -11.13 19.78
CA PRO A 308 5.17 -12.51 19.33
C PRO A 308 3.74 -13.07 19.32
N GLY A 309 3.39 -13.76 18.23
CA GLY A 309 2.07 -14.40 18.06
C GLY A 309 0.90 -13.44 17.81
N THR A 310 1.13 -12.12 17.78
CA THR A 310 0.07 -11.14 17.50
C THR A 310 0.00 -10.78 16.01
N THR A 311 -1.23 -10.71 15.48
CA THR A 311 -1.45 -10.33 14.07
C THR A 311 -1.40 -8.82 13.90
N GLN A 312 -0.44 -8.35 13.10
CA GLN A 312 -0.35 -6.99 12.61
C GLN A 312 -1.17 -6.86 11.32
N LYS A 313 -1.90 -5.75 11.19
CA LYS A 313 -2.79 -5.48 10.05
C LYS A 313 -2.39 -4.16 9.38
N MET A 314 -1.64 -4.26 8.30
CA MET A 314 -1.14 -3.12 7.54
C MET A 314 -2.16 -2.78 6.45
N GLY A 315 -3.04 -1.83 6.76
CA GLY A 315 -4.17 -1.47 5.91
C GLY A 315 -3.89 -0.36 4.91
N ILE A 316 -4.59 -0.41 3.79
CA ILE A 316 -4.64 0.63 2.76
C ILE A 316 -6.02 0.59 2.08
N PHE A 317 -6.58 1.75 1.77
CA PHE A 317 -7.85 1.86 1.05
C PHE A 317 -7.61 2.18 -0.42
N TYR A 318 -8.36 1.52 -1.29
CA TYR A 318 -8.52 1.86 -2.70
C TYR A 318 -9.95 2.36 -2.91
N LEU A 319 -10.11 3.62 -3.29
CA LEU A 319 -11.41 4.19 -3.64
C LEU A 319 -11.57 4.24 -5.15
N LEU A 320 -12.67 3.67 -5.64
CA LEU A 320 -13.01 3.59 -7.06
C LEU A 320 -13.89 4.78 -7.48
N SER A 321 -13.47 5.50 -8.51
CA SER A 321 -14.24 6.59 -9.11
C SER A 321 -14.24 6.49 -10.63
N GLU A 322 -15.42 6.67 -11.25
CA GLU A 322 -15.56 6.79 -12.71
C GLU A 322 -15.23 8.21 -13.21
N SER A 323 -14.78 9.10 -12.32
CA SER A 323 -14.54 10.53 -12.57
C SER A 323 -13.07 10.93 -12.44
N GLU A 324 -12.76 12.20 -12.73
CA GLU A 324 -11.42 12.76 -12.56
C GLU A 324 -10.97 12.84 -11.09
N PRO A 325 -9.66 13.02 -10.83
CA PRO A 325 -9.08 12.99 -9.48
C PRO A 325 -9.69 13.97 -8.48
N ALA A 326 -10.14 15.15 -8.91
CA ALA A 326 -10.78 16.11 -8.01
C ALA A 326 -12.07 15.55 -7.38
N THR A 327 -12.92 14.94 -8.20
CA THR A 327 -14.14 14.29 -7.74
C THR A 327 -13.82 13.05 -6.89
N ALA A 328 -12.81 12.26 -7.25
CA ALA A 328 -12.37 11.13 -6.43
C ALA A 328 -11.87 11.56 -5.04
N LEU A 329 -11.13 12.67 -4.95
CA LEU A 329 -10.65 13.21 -3.68
C LEU A 329 -11.80 13.72 -2.79
N THR A 330 -12.84 14.33 -3.37
CA THR A 330 -14.05 14.71 -2.62
C THR A 330 -14.69 13.50 -1.96
N GLU A 331 -14.74 12.35 -2.64
CA GLU A 331 -15.25 11.10 -2.06
C GLU A 331 -14.34 10.56 -0.94
N VAL A 332 -13.00 10.67 -1.07
CA VAL A 332 -12.07 10.33 0.02
C VAL A 332 -12.33 11.22 1.25
N GLN A 333 -12.53 12.52 1.04
CA GLN A 333 -12.76 13.49 2.11
C GLN A 333 -14.05 13.19 2.90
N ARG A 334 -15.08 12.57 2.29
CA ARG A 334 -16.30 12.15 3.03
C ARG A 334 -15.98 11.20 4.19
N PHE A 335 -14.96 10.35 4.08
CA PHE A 335 -14.57 9.42 5.15
C PHE A 335 -13.81 10.08 6.31
N THR A 336 -13.42 11.35 6.17
CA THR A 336 -12.64 12.10 7.16
C THR A 336 -13.30 13.42 7.55
N ASN A 337 -14.56 13.64 7.14
CA ASN A 337 -15.24 14.94 7.25
C ASN A 337 -14.41 16.10 6.67
N ASN A 338 -13.69 15.84 5.58
CA ASN A 338 -12.74 16.77 4.96
C ASN A 338 -11.65 17.27 5.93
N ASP A 339 -11.21 16.40 6.83
CA ASP A 339 -10.32 16.75 7.94
C ASP A 339 -10.88 17.93 8.75
N ARG A 340 -12.15 17.85 9.14
CA ARG A 340 -12.80 18.85 10.01
C ARG A 340 -13.48 18.17 11.18
N PHE A 341 -13.48 18.84 12.31
CA PHE A 341 -14.32 18.49 13.45
C PHE A 341 -15.78 18.84 13.12
N PRO A 342 -16.70 17.86 13.08
CA PRO A 342 -18.11 18.14 12.88
C PRO A 342 -18.66 18.98 14.03
N LYS A 343 -19.47 19.99 13.72
CA LYS A 343 -20.19 20.74 14.76
C LYS A 343 -21.28 19.86 15.36
N LEU A 344 -21.42 19.95 16.68
CA LEU A 344 -22.50 19.34 17.43
C LEU A 344 -23.32 20.45 18.06
N ASP A 345 -24.64 20.46 17.80
CA ASP A 345 -25.53 21.51 18.29
C ASP A 345 -25.50 21.58 19.82
N GLY A 346 -25.32 22.80 20.35
CA GLY A 346 -25.18 23.03 21.79
C GLY A 346 -23.79 22.78 22.37
N TYR A 347 -22.81 22.36 21.56
CA TYR A 347 -21.44 22.09 22.01
C TYR A 347 -20.40 22.98 21.32
N LYS A 348 -19.26 23.12 21.99
CA LYS A 348 -18.06 23.80 21.50
C LYS A 348 -16.95 22.79 21.25
N THR A 349 -16.18 22.99 20.19
CA THR A 349 -15.03 22.15 19.83
C THR A 349 -13.75 22.82 20.30
N PHE A 350 -13.07 22.20 21.25
CA PHE A 350 -11.78 22.70 21.77
C PHE A 350 -10.66 21.71 21.47
N THR A 351 -9.44 22.22 21.36
CA THR A 351 -8.23 21.39 21.38
C THR A 351 -7.66 21.33 22.79
N SER A 352 -7.25 20.14 23.24
CA SER A 352 -6.96 19.88 24.65
C SER A 352 -5.47 19.66 24.97
N HIS A 353 -4.60 19.54 23.98
CA HIS A 353 -3.20 19.17 24.18
C HIS A 353 -2.26 20.17 23.48
N TYR A 354 -1.34 20.75 24.23
CA TYR A 354 -0.29 21.63 23.72
C TYR A 354 1.05 21.26 24.37
N HIS A 355 2.10 21.26 23.56
CA HIS A 355 3.46 20.98 24.00
C HIS A 355 4.04 22.17 24.77
N VAL A 356 4.81 21.92 25.83
CA VAL A 356 5.40 22.95 26.69
C VAL A 356 6.35 23.87 25.89
N GLU A 357 6.90 23.35 24.80
CA GLU A 357 7.77 24.03 23.85
C GLU A 357 7.17 25.33 23.29
N HIS A 358 5.84 25.45 23.19
CA HIS A 358 5.20 26.71 22.80
C HIS A 358 5.40 27.82 23.83
N GLY A 359 5.28 27.50 25.12
CA GLY A 359 5.55 28.45 26.20
C GLY A 359 7.04 28.81 26.29
N LEU A 360 7.91 27.82 26.09
CA LEU A 360 9.35 28.05 26.08
C LEU A 360 9.82 28.92 24.89
N ASP A 361 9.20 28.79 23.71
CA ASP A 361 9.45 29.70 22.57
C ASP A 361 8.98 31.12 22.90
N PHE A 362 7.80 31.27 23.51
CA PHE A 362 7.28 32.56 23.94
C PHE A 362 8.24 33.28 24.90
N ASP A 363 8.66 32.62 25.98
CA ASP A 363 9.59 33.18 26.97
C ASP A 363 10.95 33.53 26.37
N ARG A 364 11.45 32.67 25.47
CA ARG A 364 12.72 32.90 24.77
C ARG A 364 12.63 34.17 23.92
N ARG A 365 11.59 34.32 23.11
CA ARG A 365 11.43 35.49 22.24
C ARG A 365 11.16 36.77 23.02
N GLN A 366 10.46 36.70 24.15
CA GLN A 366 10.31 37.87 25.04
C GLN A 366 11.67 38.41 25.49
N ARG A 367 12.58 37.51 25.92
CA ARG A 367 13.94 37.87 26.31
C ARG A 367 14.76 38.41 25.13
N GLU A 368 14.72 37.74 23.98
CA GLU A 368 15.44 38.16 22.78
C GLU A 368 15.00 39.54 22.26
N GLN A 369 13.70 39.85 22.40
CA GLN A 369 13.10 41.10 21.96
C GLN A 369 13.01 42.17 23.06
N ASN A 370 13.48 41.87 24.27
CA ASN A 370 13.39 42.74 25.45
C ASN A 370 11.98 43.32 25.67
N THR A 371 10.95 42.47 25.60
CA THR A 371 9.54 42.85 25.76
C THR A 371 8.88 42.09 26.91
N THR A 372 7.94 42.73 27.58
CA THR A 372 7.05 42.11 28.57
C THR A 372 5.68 41.72 27.97
N GLY A 373 5.43 42.06 26.70
CA GLY A 373 4.21 41.73 25.95
C GLY A 373 4.35 40.48 25.10
N VAL A 374 3.38 40.23 24.21
CA VAL A 374 3.49 39.14 23.22
C VAL A 374 4.66 39.44 22.26
N PRO A 375 5.62 38.52 22.08
CA PRO A 375 6.71 38.73 21.13
C PRO A 375 6.22 38.91 19.70
N THR A 376 6.91 39.75 18.94
CA THR A 376 6.68 39.90 17.49
C THR A 376 6.78 38.56 16.77
N GLY A 377 5.74 38.23 16.02
CA GLY A 377 5.58 36.98 15.28
C GLY A 377 4.78 35.90 16.02
N LEU A 378 4.30 36.16 17.24
CA LEU A 378 3.46 35.24 18.03
C LEU A 378 2.06 35.78 18.33
N GLU A 379 1.69 36.94 17.79
CA GLU A 379 0.39 37.59 18.02
C GLU A 379 -0.78 36.82 17.38
N ASP A 380 -0.53 36.21 16.22
CA ASP A 380 -1.49 35.35 15.51
C ASP A 380 -0.80 34.05 15.06
N PRO A 381 -0.64 33.08 15.97
CA PRO A 381 0.07 31.84 15.65
C PRO A 381 -0.65 31.06 14.55
N GLU A 382 0.07 30.66 13.51
CA GLU A 382 -0.48 29.93 12.35
C GLU A 382 -1.31 28.71 12.76
N PHE A 383 -0.88 27.97 13.79
CA PHE A 383 -1.59 26.78 14.26
C PHE A 383 -3.02 27.09 14.75
N VAL A 384 -3.27 28.28 15.33
CA VAL A 384 -4.61 28.69 15.76
C VAL A 384 -5.52 28.85 14.55
N GLN A 385 -5.03 29.50 13.49
CA GLN A 385 -5.76 29.67 12.23
C GLN A 385 -6.06 28.32 11.57
N VAL A 386 -5.09 27.40 11.61
CA VAL A 386 -5.29 26.02 11.13
C VAL A 386 -6.39 25.33 11.94
N LEU A 387 -6.35 25.34 13.27
CA LEU A 387 -7.36 24.69 14.11
C LEU A 387 -8.76 25.28 13.90
N LYS A 388 -8.88 26.61 13.82
CA LYS A 388 -10.16 27.28 13.52
C LYS A 388 -10.71 26.88 12.14
N LYS A 389 -9.85 26.85 11.11
CA LYS A 389 -10.22 26.37 9.77
C LYS A 389 -10.71 24.92 9.79
N ARG A 390 -10.23 24.12 10.75
CA ARG A 390 -10.61 22.71 10.97
C ARG A 390 -11.86 22.54 11.83
N GLY A 391 -12.41 23.62 12.39
CA GLY A 391 -13.66 23.60 13.14
C GLY A 391 -13.53 23.68 14.66
N ALA A 392 -12.34 23.96 15.20
CA ALA A 392 -12.22 24.40 16.59
C ALA A 392 -12.84 25.80 16.77
N ASP A 393 -13.44 26.04 17.94
CA ASP A 393 -14.06 27.32 18.33
C ASP A 393 -13.03 28.35 18.84
#